data_AF-A0A926ILR8-F1
#
_entry.id   AF-A0A926ILR8-F1
#
_cell.length_a   1.000
_cell.length_b   1.000
_cell.length_c   1.000
_cell.angle_alpha   90.00
_cell.angle_beta   90.00
_cell.angle_gamma   90.00
#
_symmetry.space_group_name_H-M   'P 1'
#
loop_
_entity.id
_entity.type
_entity.pdbx_description
1 polymer ?
#
loop_
_entity_poly.entity_id
_entity_poly.type
_entity_poly.pdbx_seq_one_letter_code
_entity_poly.pdbx_strand_id
1 'polypeptide(L)'
;MKNIGHLTGKEFEEIKMLADKAVSANNKKSAESFINRLDFMQRTLDIEPYKRNVLAELVSYVLAATGQVRDKERWMDAVNQSLFKLEPFAEDMGDMK
;
A
#
# COMPACT_ATOMS: atom_id res chain seq x y z
N MET A 1 -2.36 -0.39 -24.05
CA MET A 1 -2.32 1.07 -23.80
C MET A 1 -1.61 1.29 -22.47
N LYS A 2 -0.77 2.32 -22.31
CA LYS A 2 -0.28 2.70 -20.99
C LYS A 2 -1.47 3.27 -20.22
N ASN A 3 -1.87 2.66 -19.12
CA ASN A 3 -2.85 3.21 -18.20
C ASN A 3 -2.19 4.36 -17.43
N ILE A 4 -2.11 5.54 -18.05
CA ILE A 4 -1.53 6.72 -17.42
C ILE A 4 -2.50 7.19 -16.34
N GLY A 5 -2.03 7.29 -15.10
CA GLY A 5 -2.80 7.84 -13.99
C GLY A 5 -3.69 6.86 -13.22
N HIS A 6 -3.79 5.59 -13.65
CA HIS A 6 -4.63 4.57 -13.00
C HIS A 6 -3.80 3.56 -12.22
N LEU A 7 -4.29 3.17 -11.05
CA LEU A 7 -3.75 2.05 -10.30
C LEU A 7 -4.37 0.77 -10.88
N THR A 8 -3.58 -0.21 -11.27
CA THR A 8 -4.13 -1.48 -11.74
C THR A 8 -4.54 -2.36 -10.56
N GLY A 9 -5.51 -3.27 -10.78
CA GLY A 9 -5.85 -4.32 -9.80
C GLY A 9 -4.63 -5.10 -9.28
N LYS A 10 -3.67 -5.41 -10.17
CA LYS A 10 -2.44 -6.12 -9.80
C LYS A 10 -1.52 -5.30 -8.90
N GLU A 11 -1.36 -4.01 -9.18
CA GLU A 11 -0.55 -3.12 -8.35
C GLU A 11 -1.21 -2.91 -6.98
N PHE A 12 -2.53 -2.80 -6.94
CA PHE A 12 -3.28 -2.73 -5.68
C PHE A 12 -3.10 -3.99 -4.83
N GLU A 13 -3.25 -5.18 -5.42
CA GLU A 13 -3.04 -6.44 -4.71
C GLU A 13 -1.59 -6.61 -4.23
N GLU A 14 -0.60 -6.15 -5.02
CA GLU A 14 0.80 -6.13 -4.58
C GLU A 14 0.98 -5.19 -3.37
N ILE A 15 0.44 -3.97 -3.42
CA ILE A 15 0.47 -3.00 -2.31
C ILE A 15 -0.16 -3.60 -1.04
N LYS A 16 -1.35 -4.19 -1.17
CA LYS A 16 -2.09 -4.81 -0.06
C LYS A 16 -1.29 -5.95 0.57
N MET A 17 -0.80 -6.88 -0.24
CA MET A 17 0.04 -7.98 0.22
C MET A 17 1.30 -7.50 0.95
N LEU A 18 1.98 -6.46 0.43
CA LEU A 18 3.19 -5.93 1.05
C LEU A 18 2.89 -5.25 2.38
N ALA A 19 1.80 -4.49 2.46
CA ALA A 19 1.34 -3.87 3.70
C ALA A 19 1.05 -4.94 4.76
N ASP A 20 0.27 -5.98 4.42
CA ASP A 20 -0.08 -7.09 5.32
C ASP A 20 1.17 -7.82 5.84
N LYS A 21 2.13 -8.10 4.95
CA LYS A 21 3.41 -8.74 5.33
C LYS A 21 4.23 -7.85 6.25
N ALA A 22 4.29 -6.55 5.99
CA ALA A 22 5.07 -5.61 6.80
C ALA A 22 4.49 -5.46 8.23
N VAL A 23 3.17 -5.28 8.36
CA VAL A 23 2.53 -5.08 9.68
C VAL A 23 2.49 -6.37 10.52
N SER A 24 2.48 -7.53 9.84
CA SER A 24 2.56 -8.85 10.47
C SER A 24 3.99 -9.22 10.89
N ALA A 25 5.00 -8.48 10.45
CA ALA A 25 6.39 -8.77 10.79
C ALA A 25 6.67 -8.50 12.27
N ASN A 26 7.44 -9.40 12.89
CA ASN A 26 7.76 -9.33 14.31
C ASN A 26 8.69 -8.16 14.67
N ASN A 27 9.44 -7.64 13.70
CA ASN A 27 10.31 -6.48 13.89
C ASN A 27 10.56 -5.74 12.56
N LYS A 28 11.06 -4.51 12.66
CA LYS A 28 11.36 -3.65 11.50
C LYS A 28 12.35 -4.26 10.51
N LYS A 29 13.36 -5.00 11.00
CA LYS A 29 14.35 -5.66 10.16
C LYS A 29 13.70 -6.72 9.26
N SER A 30 12.78 -7.52 9.79
CA SER A 30 12.03 -8.51 9.00
C SER A 30 11.03 -7.89 8.00
N ALA A 31 10.58 -6.66 8.26
CA ALA A 31 9.65 -5.94 7.38
C ALA A 31 10.34 -5.12 6.29
N GLU A 32 11.64 -4.91 6.41
CA GLU A 32 12.41 -3.91 5.64
C GLU A 32 12.24 -4.11 4.12
N SER A 33 12.31 -5.34 3.64
CA SER A 33 12.13 -5.64 2.21
C SER A 33 10.74 -5.25 1.70
N PHE A 34 9.69 -5.43 2.50
CA PHE A 34 8.31 -5.08 2.13
C PHE A 34 8.09 -3.57 2.15
N ILE A 35 8.63 -2.89 3.18
CA ILE A 35 8.56 -1.43 3.32
C ILE A 35 9.32 -0.75 2.17
N ASN A 36 10.53 -1.22 1.86
CA ASN A 36 11.33 -0.67 0.76
C ASN A 36 10.64 -0.86 -0.59
N ARG A 37 9.95 -1.99 -0.79
CA ARG A 37 9.16 -2.20 -2.00
C ARG A 37 7.96 -1.25 -2.08
N LEU A 38 7.24 -1.03 -0.98
CA LEU A 38 6.15 -0.05 -0.90
C LEU A 38 6.64 1.37 -1.21
N ASP A 39 7.75 1.80 -0.60
CA ASP A 39 8.35 3.11 -0.87
C ASP A 39 8.81 3.24 -2.33
N PHE A 40 9.40 2.18 -2.90
CA PHE A 40 9.73 2.16 -4.32
C PHE A 40 8.49 2.35 -5.20
N MET A 41 7.43 1.56 -4.98
CA MET A 41 6.18 1.69 -5.74
C MET A 41 5.56 3.08 -5.60
N GLN A 42 5.58 3.65 -4.39
CA GLN A 42 5.10 5.01 -4.13
C GLN A 42 5.82 6.07 -4.99
N ARG A 43 7.11 5.87 -5.28
CA ARG A 43 7.92 6.80 -6.09
C ARG A 43 7.80 6.54 -7.59
N THR A 44 7.62 5.29 -8.00
CA THR A 44 7.75 4.92 -9.42
C THR A 44 6.44 4.66 -10.15
N LEU A 45 5.35 4.37 -9.44
CA LEU A 45 4.06 4.15 -10.09
C LEU A 45 3.60 5.42 -10.82
N ASP A 46 3.10 5.27 -12.04
CA ASP A 46 2.57 6.36 -12.86
C ASP A 46 1.08 6.60 -12.55
N ILE A 47 0.82 7.01 -11.31
CA ILE A 47 -0.53 7.28 -10.78
C ILE A 47 -0.73 8.76 -10.50
N GLU A 48 -1.99 9.19 -10.52
CA GLU A 48 -2.38 10.56 -10.20
C GLU A 48 -1.86 11.04 -8.84
N PRO A 49 -1.55 12.34 -8.67
CA PRO A 49 -0.99 12.89 -7.44
C PRO A 49 -1.79 12.56 -6.18
N TYR A 50 -3.12 12.58 -6.24
CA TYR A 50 -3.96 12.22 -5.10
C TYR A 50 -3.75 10.75 -4.68
N LYS A 51 -3.75 9.82 -5.63
CA LYS A 51 -3.53 8.38 -5.38
C LYS A 51 -2.14 8.15 -4.79
N ARG A 52 -1.13 8.86 -5.29
CA ARG A 52 0.24 8.84 -4.75
C ARG A 52 0.31 9.32 -3.31
N ASN A 53 -0.43 10.37 -2.95
CA ASN A 53 -0.50 10.87 -1.58
C ASN A 53 -1.13 9.84 -0.64
N VAL A 54 -2.24 9.20 -1.05
CA VAL A 54 -2.86 8.12 -0.27
C VAL A 54 -1.90 6.93 -0.10
N LEU A 55 -1.13 6.58 -1.13
CA LEU A 55 -0.09 5.54 -1.02
C LEU A 55 1.04 5.96 -0.07
N ALA A 56 1.46 7.23 -0.07
CA ALA A 56 2.45 7.73 0.89
C ALA A 56 1.94 7.72 2.34
N GLU A 57 0.66 8.01 2.57
CA GLU A 57 0.00 7.83 3.86
C GLU A 57 0.06 6.36 4.29
N LEU A 58 -0.31 5.44 3.39
CA LEU A 58 -0.23 4.00 3.64
C LEU A 58 1.18 3.57 4.07
N VAL A 59 2.22 3.96 3.33
CA VAL A 59 3.62 3.61 3.67
C VAL A 59 3.99 4.12 5.08
N SER A 60 3.57 5.34 5.41
CA SER A 60 3.82 5.94 6.72
C SER A 60 3.13 5.17 7.86
N TYR A 61 1.88 4.76 7.66
CA TYR A 61 1.14 3.97 8.65
C TYR A 61 1.66 2.54 8.77
N VAL A 62 2.07 1.90 7.67
CA VAL A 62 2.74 0.60 7.70
C VAL A 62 4.03 0.67 8.53
N LEU A 63 4.85 1.71 8.33
CA LEU A 63 6.07 1.92 9.11
C LEU A 63 5.78 2.12 10.62
N ALA A 64 4.68 2.79 10.95
CA ALA A 64 4.24 3.00 12.34
C ALA A 64 3.64 1.72 12.97
N ALA A 65 2.98 0.87 12.19
CA ALA A 65 2.36 -0.39 12.62
C ALA A 65 3.36 -1.57 12.74
N THR A 66 4.55 -1.44 12.15
CA THR A 66 5.52 -2.52 12.01
C THR A 66 6.23 -2.87 13.33
N GLY A 67 6.29 -4.17 13.64
CA GLY A 67 6.95 -4.70 14.83
C GLY A 67 6.06 -4.69 16.08
N GLN A 68 6.70 -4.62 17.24
CA GLN A 68 6.04 -4.49 18.55
C GLN A 68 5.82 -3.00 18.86
N VAL A 69 4.60 -2.53 18.64
CA VAL A 69 4.21 -1.14 18.89
C VAL A 69 3.00 -1.10 19.83
N ARG A 70 2.99 -0.12 20.74
CA ARG A 70 1.97 -0.03 21.80
C ARG A 70 0.56 0.18 21.25
N ASP A 71 0.43 1.07 20.27
CA ASP A 71 -0.87 1.50 19.74
C ASP A 71 -1.15 0.80 18.39
N LYS A 72 -0.84 -0.50 18.29
CA LYS A 72 -0.84 -1.26 17.02
C LYS A 72 -2.20 -1.27 16.33
N GLU A 73 -3.27 -1.46 17.07
CA GLU A 73 -4.65 -1.48 16.55
C GLU A 73 -5.00 -0.17 15.83
N ARG A 74 -4.69 0.98 16.44
CA ARG A 74 -4.89 2.30 15.82
C ARG A 74 -4.13 2.44 14.49
N TRP A 75 -2.90 1.92 14.42
CA TRP A 75 -2.13 1.97 13.17
C TRP A 75 -2.66 0.99 12.13
N MET A 76 -3.16 -0.17 12.54
CA MET A 76 -3.85 -1.10 11.65
C MET A 76 -5.12 -0.48 11.07
N ASP A 77 -5.90 0.25 11.86
CA ASP A 77 -7.07 0.98 11.36
C ASP A 77 -6.67 2.03 10.32
N ALA A 78 -5.58 2.77 10.54
CA ALA A 78 -5.06 3.74 9.58
C ALA A 78 -4.57 3.07 8.28
N VAL A 79 -3.89 1.92 8.37
CA VAL A 79 -3.51 1.09 7.21
C VAL A 79 -4.75 0.66 6.43
N ASN A 80 -5.75 0.10 7.11
CA ASN A 80 -7.00 -0.36 6.49
C ASN A 80 -7.76 0.79 5.81
N GLN A 81 -7.81 1.96 6.43
CA GLN A 81 -8.42 3.15 5.83
C GLN A 81 -7.70 3.60 4.57
N SER A 82 -6.37 3.60 4.55
CA SER A 82 -5.60 3.95 3.35
C SER A 82 -5.78 2.91 2.23
N LEU A 83 -5.85 1.61 2.56
CA LEU A 83 -6.17 0.57 1.57
C LEU A 83 -7.57 0.73 1.00
N PHE A 84 -8.57 0.98 1.85
CA PHE A 84 -9.95 1.25 1.42
C PHE A 84 -10.05 2.48 0.51
N LYS A 85 -9.25 3.53 0.75
CA LYS A 85 -9.18 4.69 -0.16
C LYS A 85 -8.55 4.36 -1.51
N LEU A 86 -7.63 3.39 -1.58
CA LEU A 86 -6.93 2.99 -2.81
C LEU A 86 -7.73 1.99 -3.65
N GLU A 87 -8.50 1.12 -3.01
CA GLU A 87 -9.25 0.03 -3.65
C GLU A 87 -10.15 0.50 -4.81
N PRO A 88 -10.95 1.58 -4.71
CA PRO A 88 -11.78 2.04 -5.82
C PRO A 88 -10.98 2.53 -7.04
N PHE A 89 -9.69 2.84 -6.89
CA PHE A 89 -8.83 3.24 -8.00
C PHE A 89 -8.22 2.06 -8.74
N ALA A 90 -8.34 0.86 -8.18
CA ALA A 90 -7.85 -0.38 -8.75
C ALA A 90 -8.83 -0.81 -9.85
N GLU A 91 -8.57 -0.40 -11.08
CA GLU A 91 -9.34 -0.91 -12.21
C GLU A 91 -9.01 -2.37 -12.45
N ASP A 92 -10.04 -3.21 -12.42
CA ASP A 92 -9.96 -4.58 -12.89
C ASP A 92 -9.94 -4.54 -14.42
N MET A 93 -8.90 -5.06 -15.06
CA MET A 93 -8.94 -5.34 -16.52
C MET A 93 -9.80 -6.59 -16.77
N GLY A 94 -10.99 -6.61 -16.20
CA GLY A 94 -11.94 -7.71 -16.23
C GLY A 94 -13.29 -7.20 -16.69
N ASP A 95 -13.37 -6.78 -17.96
CA ASP A 95 -14.55 -6.98 -18.84
C ASP A 95 -14.26 -6.35 -20.22
N MET A 96 -13.45 -7.06 -21.01
CA MET A 96 -13.60 -7.06 -22.47
C MET A 96 -13.75 -8.52 -22.92
N LYS A 97 -14.98 -9.02 -22.84
CA LYS A 97 -15.48 -10.10 -23.70
C LYS A 97 -16.86 -9.75 -24.21
#